data_AF-A0A7C9EU07-F1
#
_entry.id   AF-A0A7C9EU07-F1
#
_cell.length_a   1.000
_cell.length_b   1.000
_cell.length_c   1.000
_cell.angle_alpha   90.00
_cell.angle_beta   90.00
_cell.angle_gamma   90.00
#
_symmetry.space_group_name_H-M   'P 1'
#
loop_
_entity.id
_entity.type
_entity.pdbx_description
1 polymer ?
#
loop_
_entity_poly.entity_id
_entity_poly.type
_entity_poly.pdbx_seq_one_letter_code
_entity_poly.pdbx_strand_id
1 'polypeptide(L)'
;DSRQTKQDRYAEMRRRKDEEREAEERQLEEEARARQAREEAAAALEFEKWKGEISIDAEGTTENDAQENQDLLSDFVEYIKKHKCVPLEDLAAEFRLRTQECINRITSLESMGRLSGVMDDRGKYIYISLEEMKAVAEYIKRQGRVSISHLASKSNQFIDLEPKAQ
;
A
#
# COMPACT_ATOMS: atom_id res chain seq x y z
N ASP A 1 85.55 9.88 -28.59
CA ASP A 1 84.75 11.05 -28.14
C ASP A 1 83.57 11.48 -28.98
N SER A 2 83.70 11.93 -30.24
CA SER A 2 82.61 12.67 -30.93
C SER A 2 81.30 11.89 -31.21
N ARG A 3 81.31 10.56 -31.17
CA ARG A 3 80.10 9.71 -31.34
C ARG A 3 79.33 9.46 -30.04
N GLN A 4 80.01 9.45 -28.89
CA GLN A 4 79.37 9.24 -27.59
C GLN A 4 78.59 10.48 -27.13
N THR A 5 79.14 11.69 -27.35
CA THR A 5 78.49 12.96 -26.98
C THR A 5 77.19 13.25 -27.74
N LYS A 6 77.04 12.73 -28.97
CA LYS A 6 75.79 12.85 -29.75
C LYS A 6 74.73 11.82 -29.34
N GLN A 7 75.15 10.63 -28.91
CA GLN A 7 74.23 9.62 -28.37
C GLN A 7 73.65 10.05 -27.01
N ASP A 8 74.47 10.66 -26.15
CA ASP A 8 74.05 11.11 -24.82
C ASP A 8 72.95 12.18 -24.88
N ARG A 9 73.10 13.17 -25.76
CA ARG A 9 72.08 14.23 -25.97
C ARG A 9 70.75 13.69 -26.48
N TYR A 10 70.76 12.63 -27.28
CA TYR A 10 69.54 11.98 -27.79
C TYR A 10 68.85 11.16 -26.70
N ALA A 11 69.62 10.53 -25.80
CA ALA A 11 69.09 9.79 -24.66
C ALA A 11 68.47 10.73 -23.62
N GLU A 12 69.11 11.87 -23.34
CA GLU A 12 68.61 12.89 -22.40
C GLU A 12 67.34 13.56 -22.92
N MET A 13 67.28 13.92 -24.21
CA MET A 13 66.07 14.45 -24.84
C MET A 13 64.90 13.44 -24.84
N ARG A 14 65.19 12.13 -24.93
CA ARG A 14 64.15 11.09 -24.81
C ARG A 14 63.61 11.02 -23.39
N ARG A 15 64.49 10.95 -22.39
CA ARG A 15 64.11 10.92 -20.97
C ARG A 15 63.25 12.11 -20.57
N ARG A 16 63.65 13.33 -20.97
CA ARG A 16 62.87 14.54 -20.68
C ARG A 16 61.49 14.55 -21.33
N LYS A 17 61.37 14.01 -22.55
CA LYS A 17 60.09 13.90 -23.26
C LYS A 17 59.18 12.81 -22.68
N ASP A 18 59.75 11.74 -22.15
CA ASP A 18 59.01 10.67 -21.49
C ASP A 18 58.53 11.12 -20.09
N GLU A 19 59.36 11.86 -19.35
CA GLU A 19 58.98 12.49 -18.06
C GLU A 19 57.86 13.53 -18.22
N GLU A 20 57.89 14.34 -19.29
CA GLU A 20 56.85 15.32 -19.59
C GLU A 20 55.50 14.64 -19.91
N ARG A 21 55.51 13.55 -20.69
CA ARG A 21 54.29 12.76 -20.95
C ARG A 21 53.76 12.08 -19.71
N GLU A 22 54.63 11.51 -18.87
CA GLU A 22 54.22 10.86 -17.63
C GLU A 22 53.65 11.87 -16.62
N ALA A 23 54.16 13.11 -16.62
CA ALA A 23 53.60 14.20 -15.83
C ALA A 23 52.22 14.66 -16.35
N GLU A 24 52.05 14.80 -17.66
CA GLU A 24 50.78 15.16 -18.29
C GLU A 24 49.73 14.06 -18.09
N GLU A 25 50.11 12.79 -18.23
CA GLU A 25 49.22 11.64 -18.03
C GLU A 25 48.78 11.51 -16.56
N ARG A 26 49.68 11.76 -15.59
CA ARG A 26 49.31 11.83 -14.17
C ARG A 26 48.36 12.96 -13.84
N GLN A 27 48.54 14.14 -14.44
CA GLN A 27 47.63 15.27 -14.22
C GLN A 27 46.23 14.97 -14.79
N LEU A 28 46.16 14.37 -15.98
CA LEU A 28 44.90 14.00 -16.60
C LEU A 28 44.16 12.90 -15.80
N GLU A 29 44.91 11.93 -15.27
CA GLU A 29 44.35 10.87 -14.44
C GLU A 29 43.83 11.38 -13.09
N GLU A 30 44.56 12.30 -12.45
CA GLU A 30 44.13 12.94 -11.20
C GLU A 30 42.87 13.80 -11.41
N GLU A 31 42.79 14.55 -12.51
CA GLU A 31 41.62 15.35 -12.87
C GLU A 31 40.40 14.46 -13.19
N ALA A 32 40.61 13.36 -13.91
CA ALA A 32 39.54 12.40 -14.22
C ALA A 32 39.00 11.72 -12.96
N ARG A 33 39.88 11.30 -12.03
CA ARG A 33 39.47 10.74 -10.74
C ARG A 33 38.74 11.77 -9.86
N ALA A 34 39.21 13.02 -9.84
CA ALA A 34 38.57 14.09 -9.10
C ALA A 34 37.15 14.41 -9.64
N ARG A 35 36.97 14.34 -10.97
CA ARG A 35 35.66 14.49 -11.59
C ARG A 35 34.73 13.32 -11.27
N GLN A 36 35.20 12.10 -11.39
CA GLN A 36 34.43 10.90 -11.04
C GLN A 36 34.00 10.91 -9.56
N ALA A 37 34.90 11.25 -8.64
CA ALA A 37 34.58 11.34 -7.22
C ALA A 37 33.52 12.43 -6.91
N ARG A 38 33.52 13.55 -7.63
CA ARG A 38 32.50 14.60 -7.48
C ARG A 38 31.14 14.17 -8.03
N GLU A 39 31.13 13.51 -9.19
CA GLU A 39 29.90 12.98 -9.79
C GLU A 39 29.30 11.86 -8.93
N GLU A 40 30.13 10.95 -8.38
CA GLU A 40 29.69 9.91 -7.44
C GLU A 40 29.17 10.47 -6.12
N ALA A 41 29.83 11.49 -5.55
CA ALA A 41 29.35 12.15 -4.33
C ALA A 41 28.01 12.87 -4.54
N ALA A 42 27.83 13.54 -5.69
CA ALA A 42 26.56 14.16 -6.04
C ALA A 42 25.45 13.11 -6.24
N ALA A 43 25.76 12.02 -6.95
CA ALA A 43 24.83 10.91 -7.15
C ALA A 43 24.46 10.21 -5.84
N ALA A 44 25.39 10.08 -4.89
CA ALA A 44 25.13 9.50 -3.58
C ALA A 44 24.18 10.37 -2.75
N LEU A 45 24.34 11.71 -2.79
CA LEU A 45 23.44 12.64 -2.11
C LEU A 45 22.04 12.66 -2.76
N GLU A 46 21.97 12.61 -4.09
CA GLU A 46 20.69 12.48 -4.79
C GLU A 46 20.03 11.14 -4.49
N PHE A 47 20.79 10.04 -4.45
CA PHE A 47 20.28 8.73 -4.05
C PHE A 47 19.79 8.72 -2.60
N GLU A 48 20.49 9.37 -1.66
CA GLU A 48 20.06 9.46 -0.26
C GLU A 48 18.80 10.31 -0.11
N LYS A 49 18.72 11.44 -0.83
CA LYS A 49 17.51 12.27 -0.89
C LYS A 49 16.34 11.49 -1.49
N TRP A 50 16.55 10.79 -2.60
CA TRP A 50 15.54 9.95 -3.24
C TRP A 50 15.19 8.77 -2.36
N LYS A 51 16.12 8.17 -1.62
CA LYS A 51 15.82 7.12 -0.64
C LYS A 51 14.97 7.65 0.51
N GLY A 52 15.19 8.90 0.94
CA GLY A 52 14.34 9.59 1.91
C GLY A 52 12.93 9.87 1.36
N GLU A 53 12.80 10.25 0.10
CA GLU A 53 11.51 10.52 -0.56
C GLU A 53 10.79 9.25 -1.07
N ILE A 54 11.53 8.17 -1.37
CA ILE A 54 11.06 6.85 -1.85
C ILE A 54 10.82 5.89 -0.68
N SER A 55 11.21 6.24 0.56
CA SER A 55 10.69 5.60 1.77
C SER A 55 9.22 6.00 1.97
N ILE A 56 8.40 5.50 1.05
CA ILE A 56 6.95 5.42 1.11
C ILE A 56 6.58 4.72 2.42
N ASP A 57 5.95 5.46 3.33
CA ASP A 57 5.03 5.03 4.40
C ASP A 57 5.02 3.52 4.72
N ALA A 58 6.08 3.02 5.36
CA ALA A 58 6.10 1.64 5.86
C ALA A 58 6.54 1.51 7.32
N GLU A 59 6.87 2.60 8.03
CA GLU A 59 7.18 2.51 9.45
C GLU A 59 7.04 3.86 10.15
N GLY A 60 5.93 4.05 10.87
CA GLY A 60 5.68 5.26 11.65
C GLY A 60 4.54 5.08 12.67
N THR A 61 4.93 4.78 13.91
CA THR A 61 4.22 5.16 15.17
C THR A 61 3.17 4.21 15.76
N THR A 62 3.67 3.11 16.31
CA THR A 62 3.06 2.24 17.32
C THR A 62 2.58 3.04 18.55
N GLU A 63 1.30 3.43 18.59
CA GLU A 63 0.44 3.61 19.80
C GLU A 63 -0.78 4.50 19.48
N ASN A 64 -0.65 5.52 18.63
CA ASN A 64 -1.79 6.34 18.19
C ASN A 64 -2.61 5.66 17.08
N ASP A 65 -1.93 4.88 16.22
CA ASP A 65 -2.54 4.06 15.16
C ASP A 65 -3.54 3.02 15.65
N ALA A 66 -3.37 2.50 16.87
CA ALA A 66 -4.29 1.48 17.40
C ALA A 66 -5.65 2.09 17.74
N GLN A 67 -5.66 3.33 18.25
CA GLN A 67 -6.88 4.07 18.55
C GLN A 67 -7.55 4.53 17.25
N GLU A 68 -6.78 5.10 16.32
CA GLU A 68 -7.30 5.53 15.01
C GLU A 68 -7.81 4.35 14.17
N ASN A 69 -7.12 3.20 14.16
CA ASN A 69 -7.64 2.00 13.51
C ASN A 69 -8.90 1.45 14.19
N GLN A 70 -9.01 1.56 15.52
CA GLN A 70 -10.20 1.13 16.24
C GLN A 70 -11.40 2.05 15.95
N ASP A 71 -11.16 3.34 15.79
CA ASP A 71 -12.17 4.32 15.39
C ASP A 71 -12.60 4.06 13.93
N LEU A 72 -11.66 3.85 13.00
CA LEU A 72 -11.94 3.47 11.60
C LEU A 72 -12.74 2.16 11.48
N LEU A 73 -12.46 1.17 12.33
CA LEU A 73 -13.23 -0.09 12.38
C LEU A 73 -14.64 0.12 12.95
N SER A 74 -14.79 1.03 13.90
CA SER A 74 -16.09 1.36 14.49
C SER A 74 -16.95 2.10 13.47
N ASP A 75 -16.38 3.10 12.79
CA ASP A 75 -17.01 3.84 11.70
C ASP A 75 -17.43 2.91 10.55
N PHE A 76 -16.59 1.93 10.21
CA PHE A 76 -16.92 0.91 9.21
C PHE A 76 -18.16 0.09 9.57
N VAL A 77 -18.25 -0.34 10.84
CA VAL A 77 -19.40 -1.09 11.34
C VAL A 77 -20.65 -0.20 11.39
N GLU A 78 -20.52 1.04 11.83
CA GLU A 78 -21.63 2.00 11.89
C GLU A 78 -22.17 2.35 10.51
N TYR A 79 -21.29 2.59 9.54
CA TYR A 79 -21.66 2.85 8.16
C TYR A 79 -22.51 1.71 7.58
N ILE A 80 -22.06 0.46 7.75
CA ILE A 80 -22.79 -0.73 7.29
C ILE A 80 -24.15 -0.84 7.98
N LYS A 81 -24.20 -0.60 9.29
CA LYS A 81 -25.45 -0.65 10.08
C LYS A 81 -26.45 0.41 9.64
N LYS A 82 -25.98 1.61 9.30
CA LYS A 82 -26.81 2.74 8.86
C LYS A 82 -27.38 2.52 7.47
N HIS A 83 -26.54 2.10 6.54
CA HIS A 83 -26.93 1.96 5.14
C HIS A 83 -27.68 0.67 4.82
N LYS A 84 -27.61 -0.35 5.70
CA LYS A 84 -28.33 -1.64 5.62
C LYS A 84 -27.98 -2.50 4.40
N CYS A 85 -28.04 -1.95 3.19
CA CYS A 85 -27.66 -2.56 1.94
C CYS A 85 -26.52 -1.73 1.32
N VAL A 86 -25.32 -2.28 1.26
CA VAL A 86 -24.12 -1.57 0.81
C VAL A 86 -23.43 -2.35 -0.31
N PRO A 87 -23.21 -1.74 -1.49
CA PRO A 87 -22.33 -2.30 -2.50
C PRO A 87 -20.88 -2.34 -1.99
N LEU A 88 -20.19 -3.46 -2.17
CA LEU A 88 -18.80 -3.59 -1.71
C LEU A 88 -17.85 -2.61 -2.40
N GLU A 89 -18.17 -2.16 -3.61
CA GLU A 89 -17.43 -1.13 -4.34
C GLU A 89 -17.54 0.24 -3.68
N ASP A 90 -18.75 0.65 -3.28
CA ASP A 90 -18.99 1.92 -2.59
C ASP A 90 -18.32 1.92 -1.21
N LEU A 91 -18.41 0.78 -0.50
CA LEU A 91 -17.73 0.60 0.78
C LEU A 91 -16.20 0.68 0.63
N ALA A 92 -15.66 0.10 -0.44
CA ALA A 92 -14.24 0.18 -0.76
C ALA A 92 -13.82 1.61 -1.09
N ALA A 93 -14.64 2.35 -1.84
CA ALA A 93 -14.38 3.74 -2.20
C ALA A 93 -14.39 4.68 -0.97
N GLU A 94 -15.38 4.53 -0.08
CA GLU A 94 -15.53 5.36 1.13
C GLU A 94 -14.32 5.22 2.07
N PHE A 95 -13.87 3.98 2.28
CA PHE A 95 -12.75 3.68 3.19
C PHE A 95 -11.39 3.63 2.49
N ARG A 96 -11.32 3.92 1.18
CA ARG A 96 -10.12 3.84 0.34
C ARG A 96 -9.41 2.48 0.40
N LEU A 97 -10.19 1.41 0.51
CA LEU A 97 -9.70 0.04 0.58
C LEU A 97 -9.84 -0.66 -0.78
N ARG A 98 -9.15 -1.79 -0.94
CA ARG A 98 -9.46 -2.70 -2.05
C ARG A 98 -10.71 -3.50 -1.72
N THR A 99 -11.53 -3.83 -2.72
CA THR A 99 -12.76 -4.63 -2.54
C THR A 99 -12.49 -5.95 -1.82
N GLN A 100 -11.38 -6.62 -2.15
CA GLN A 100 -10.98 -7.87 -1.48
C GLN A 100 -10.66 -7.66 0.01
N GLU A 101 -10.10 -6.51 0.37
CA GLU A 101 -9.78 -6.17 1.75
C GLU A 101 -11.05 -5.84 2.54
N CYS A 102 -12.02 -5.15 1.92
CA CYS A 102 -13.36 -4.97 2.50
C CYS A 102 -14.04 -6.31 2.81
N ILE A 103 -13.98 -7.27 1.87
CA ILE A 103 -14.54 -8.61 2.08
C ILE A 103 -13.86 -9.29 3.27
N ASN A 104 -12.52 -9.27 3.31
CA ASN A 104 -11.78 -9.87 4.41
C ASN A 104 -12.13 -9.22 5.76
N ARG A 105 -12.23 -7.88 5.83
CA ARG A 105 -12.66 -7.16 7.04
C ARG A 105 -14.08 -7.53 7.47
N ILE A 106 -15.03 -7.60 6.54
CA ILE A 106 -16.40 -8.04 6.82
C ILE A 106 -16.39 -9.46 7.40
N THR A 107 -15.72 -10.41 6.75
CA THR A 107 -15.64 -11.80 7.23
C THR A 107 -14.99 -11.90 8.60
N SER A 108 -13.95 -11.11 8.88
CA SER A 108 -13.36 -11.03 10.22
C SER A 108 -14.35 -10.48 11.24
N LEU A 109 -15.07 -9.40 10.93
CA LEU A 109 -16.07 -8.80 11.82
C LEU A 109 -17.27 -9.72 12.06
N GLU A 110 -17.66 -10.52 11.07
CA GLU A 110 -18.67 -11.58 11.20
C GLU A 110 -18.19 -12.72 12.11
N SER A 111 -16.93 -13.16 11.95
CA SER A 111 -16.34 -14.20 12.81
C SER A 111 -16.26 -13.78 14.28
N MET A 112 -16.08 -12.48 14.53
CA MET A 112 -16.09 -11.89 15.88
C MET A 112 -17.51 -11.62 16.40
N GLY A 113 -18.55 -11.79 15.57
CA GLY A 113 -19.95 -11.52 15.93
C GLY A 113 -20.29 -10.02 16.08
N ARG A 114 -19.45 -9.12 15.55
CA ARG A 114 -19.68 -7.68 15.58
C ARG A 114 -20.60 -7.21 14.45
N LEU A 115 -20.58 -7.94 13.34
CA LEU A 115 -21.48 -7.80 12.20
C LEU A 115 -22.18 -9.13 11.92
N SER A 116 -23.38 -9.04 11.37
CA SER A 116 -24.13 -10.18 10.84
C SER A 116 -24.80 -9.74 9.56
N GLY A 117 -24.58 -10.48 8.48
CA GLY A 117 -25.16 -10.13 7.20
C GLY A 117 -25.11 -11.26 6.19
N VAL A 118 -25.47 -10.91 4.96
CA VAL A 118 -25.42 -11.81 3.81
C VAL A 118 -24.75 -11.06 2.66
N MET A 119 -23.76 -11.70 2.06
CA MET A 119 -23.16 -11.26 0.80
C MET A 119 -23.91 -11.90 -0.37
N ASP A 120 -24.36 -11.07 -1.30
CA ASP A 120 -24.90 -11.50 -2.60
C ASP A 120 -23.74 -11.83 -3.56
N ASP A 121 -23.98 -12.71 -4.53
CA ASP A 121 -22.98 -13.09 -5.55
C ASP A 121 -22.57 -11.91 -6.46
N ARG A 122 -23.40 -10.85 -6.46
CA ARG A 122 -23.19 -9.58 -7.14
C ARG A 122 -22.34 -8.57 -6.37
N GLY A 123 -21.77 -8.96 -5.23
CA GLY A 123 -20.93 -8.06 -4.43
C GLY A 123 -21.70 -6.99 -3.64
N LYS A 124 -22.92 -7.31 -3.21
CA LYS A 124 -23.70 -6.49 -2.28
C LYS A 124 -23.67 -7.13 -0.90
N TYR A 125 -23.44 -6.33 0.13
CA TYR A 125 -23.55 -6.78 1.52
C TYR A 125 -24.84 -6.23 2.14
N ILE A 126 -25.64 -7.13 2.71
CA ILE A 126 -26.86 -6.77 3.43
C ILE A 126 -26.64 -7.06 4.91
N TYR A 127 -26.65 -6.01 5.72
CA TYR A 127 -26.62 -6.11 7.17
C TYR A 127 -27.99 -6.54 7.70
N ILE A 128 -27.99 -7.58 8.53
CA ILE A 128 -29.17 -8.08 9.21
C ILE A 128 -28.88 -8.05 10.70
N SER A 129 -29.67 -7.30 11.46
CA SER A 129 -29.50 -7.27 12.91
C SER A 129 -29.87 -8.61 13.55
N LEU A 130 -29.31 -8.88 14.73
CA LEU A 130 -29.62 -10.10 15.49
C LEU A 130 -31.12 -10.23 15.80
N GLU A 131 -31.81 -9.10 16.02
CA GLU A 131 -33.26 -9.06 16.29
C GLU A 131 -34.06 -9.50 15.06
N GLU A 132 -33.70 -9.00 13.88
CA GLU A 132 -34.35 -9.37 12.62
C GLU A 132 -34.11 -10.85 12.29
N MET A 133 -32.88 -11.33 12.53
CA MET A 133 -32.56 -12.74 12.36
C MET A 133 -33.36 -13.63 13.32
N LYS A 134 -33.56 -13.18 14.57
CA LYS A 134 -34.42 -13.87 15.55
C LYS A 134 -35.88 -13.87 15.12
N ALA A 135 -36.42 -12.74 14.64
CA ALA A 135 -37.80 -12.65 14.16
C ALA A 135 -38.06 -13.64 13.01
N VAL A 136 -37.12 -13.75 12.06
CA VAL A 136 -37.19 -14.72 10.97
C VAL A 136 -37.11 -16.16 11.51
N ALA A 137 -36.21 -16.44 12.46
CA ALA A 137 -36.07 -17.76 13.06
C ALA A 137 -37.32 -18.20 13.85
N GLU A 138 -37.94 -17.30 14.61
CA GLU A 138 -39.19 -17.57 15.33
C GLU A 138 -40.35 -17.83 14.37
N TYR A 139 -40.42 -17.06 13.29
CA TYR A 139 -41.42 -17.25 12.24
C TYR A 139 -41.31 -18.65 11.61
N ILE A 140 -40.10 -19.07 11.23
CA ILE A 140 -39.85 -20.40 10.68
C ILE A 140 -40.23 -21.49 11.68
N LYS A 141 -39.86 -21.34 12.96
CA LYS A 141 -40.22 -22.30 14.01
C LYS A 141 -41.74 -22.42 14.21
N ARG A 142 -42.47 -21.30 14.15
CA ARG A 142 -43.93 -21.27 14.34
C ARG A 142 -44.69 -21.86 13.16
N GLN A 143 -44.26 -21.59 11.93
CA GLN A 143 -44.92 -22.10 10.72
C GLN A 143 -44.46 -23.53 10.35
N GLY A 144 -43.31 -23.97 10.86
CA GLY A 144 -42.74 -25.27 10.54
C GLY A 144 -42.16 -25.30 9.12
N ARG A 145 -42.90 -25.89 8.18
CA ARG A 145 -42.46 -25.98 6.77
C ARG A 145 -42.94 -24.74 6.01
N VAL A 146 -42.00 -23.89 5.61
CA VAL A 146 -42.27 -22.66 4.85
C VAL A 146 -41.68 -22.80 3.45
N SER A 147 -42.44 -22.46 2.41
CA SER A 147 -41.89 -22.37 1.05
C SER A 147 -41.05 -21.10 0.90
N ILE A 148 -40.05 -21.14 0.00
CA ILE A 148 -39.17 -19.99 -0.27
C ILE A 148 -40.00 -18.77 -0.71
N SER A 149 -41.05 -18.97 -1.50
CA SER A 149 -41.94 -17.89 -1.95
C SER A 149 -42.70 -17.22 -0.79
N HIS A 150 -43.17 -18.01 0.17
CA HIS A 150 -43.90 -17.50 1.32
C HIS A 150 -42.94 -16.79 2.30
N LEU A 151 -41.73 -17.34 2.48
CA LEU A 151 -40.69 -16.71 3.26
C LEU A 151 -40.29 -15.37 2.64
N ALA A 152 -39.99 -15.32 1.33
CA ALA A 152 -39.61 -14.08 0.64
C ALA A 152 -40.67 -12.98 0.77
N SER A 153 -41.96 -13.32 0.61
CA SER A 153 -43.05 -12.36 0.78
C SER A 153 -43.15 -11.81 2.21
N LYS A 154 -42.77 -12.61 3.22
CA LYS A 154 -42.79 -12.21 4.62
C LYS A 154 -41.48 -11.59 5.08
N SER A 155 -40.35 -11.92 4.46
CA SER A 155 -39.03 -11.37 4.75
C SER A 155 -38.97 -9.87 4.56
N ASN A 156 -39.69 -9.31 3.57
CA ASN A 156 -39.80 -7.85 3.40
C ASN A 156 -40.49 -7.15 4.59
N GLN A 157 -41.23 -7.87 5.44
CA GLN A 157 -41.83 -7.32 6.68
C GLN A 157 -40.88 -7.41 7.87
N PHE A 158 -39.90 -8.31 7.81
CA PHE A 158 -38.95 -8.55 8.90
C PHE A 158 -37.63 -7.81 8.70
N ILE A 159 -37.24 -7.57 7.44
CA ILE A 159 -35.98 -6.93 7.08
C ILE A 159 -36.32 -5.67 6.32
N ASP A 160 -36.17 -4.53 7.00
CA ASP A 160 -36.21 -3.24 6.35
C ASP A 160 -34.86 -2.97 5.70
N LEU A 161 -34.86 -2.73 4.39
CA LEU A 161 -33.67 -2.46 3.58
C LEU A 161 -33.46 -0.95 3.40
N GLU A 162 -34.40 -0.12 3.84
CA GLU A 162 -34.23 1.33 3.78
C GLU A 162 -33.15 1.78 4.77
N PRO A 163 -32.26 2.70 4.35
CA PRO A 163 -31.27 3.27 5.25
C PRO A 163 -32.01 4.03 6.36
N LYS A 164 -31.76 3.67 7.62
CA LYS A 164 -32.30 4.41 8.75
C LYS A 164 -31.56 5.74 8.83
N ALA A 165 -32.09 6.76 8.15
CA ALA A 165 -31.73 8.14 8.37
C ALA A 165 -32.12 8.49 9.81
N GLN A 166 -31.15 8.98 10.58
CA GLN A 166 -31.41 9.56 11.89
C GLN A 166 -32.15 10.89 11.74
#